data_AF-A0A7W1ZX25-F1
#
_entry.id   AF-A0A7W1ZX25-F1
#
_cell.length_a   1.000
_cell.length_b   1.000
_cell.length_c   1.000
_cell.angle_alpha   90.00
_cell.angle_beta   90.00
_cell.angle_gamma   90.00
#
_symmetry.space_group_name_H-M   'P 1'
#
loop_
_entity.id
_entity.type
_entity.pdbx_description
1 polymer ?
#
loop_
_entity_poly.entity_id
_entity_poly.type
_entity_poly.pdbx_seq_one_letter_code
_entity_poly.pdbx_strand_id
1 'polypeptide(L)' 'MNNQEKLKILENRIKTDLDFFQGQLPERFAIAWAGYLAALVEWKNISLEDHKKLDALLPRVSNPNPIETIL' A
#
# COMPACT_ATOMS: atom_id res chain seq x y z
N MET A 1 7.89 -1.79 -17.85
CA MET A 1 6.69 -1.26 -17.19
C MET A 1 7.01 0.10 -16.62
N ASN A 2 6.30 1.14 -17.06
CA ASN A 2 6.50 2.50 -16.56
C ASN A 2 5.87 2.65 -15.16
N ASN A 3 6.16 3.76 -14.45
CA ASN A 3 5.67 3.96 -13.09
C ASN A 3 4.13 4.04 -13.01
N GLN A 4 3.48 4.56 -14.05
CA GLN A 4 2.03 4.70 -14.11
C GLN A 4 1.34 3.32 -14.20
N GLU A 5 1.93 2.39 -14.95
CA GLU A 5 1.48 1.00 -15.02
C GLU A 5 1.68 0.27 -13.69
N LYS A 6 2.81 0.48 -13.01
CA LYS A 6 3.05 -0.08 -11.66
C LYS A 6 1.99 0.37 -10.67
N LEU A 7 1.72 1.67 -10.61
CA LEU A 7 0.73 2.26 -9.72
C LEU A 7 -0.66 1.66 -9.96
N LYS A 8 -1.08 1.57 -11.23
CA LYS A 8 -2.38 1.01 -11.60
C LYS A 8 -2.52 -0.46 -11.20
N ILE A 9 -1.46 -1.26 -11.35
CA ILE A 9 -1.47 -2.67 -10.93
C ILE A 9 -1.60 -2.80 -9.41
N LEU A 10 -0.84 -2.00 -8.65
CA LEU A 10 -0.90 -2.02 -7.18
C LEU A 10 -2.28 -1.57 -6.69
N GLU A 11 -2.82 -0.49 -7.26
CA GLU A 11 -4.16 0.01 -6.95
C GLU A 11 -5.23 -1.06 -7.21
N ASN A 12 -5.18 -1.73 -8.36
CA ASN A 12 -6.14 -2.80 -8.68
C ASN A 12 -6.03 -3.99 -7.72
N ARG A 13 -4.82 -4.33 -7.27
CA ARG A 13 -4.60 -5.42 -6.31
C ARG A 13 -5.17 -5.07 -4.94
N ILE A 14 -4.90 -3.88 -4.43
CA ILE A 14 -5.46 -3.40 -3.16
C ILE A 14 -6.99 -3.37 -3.24
N LYS A 15 -7.57 -2.88 -4.34
CA LYS A 15 -9.03 -2.88 -4.56
C LYS A 15 -9.61 -4.29 -4.62
N THR A 16 -8.94 -5.22 -5.30
CA THR A 16 -9.38 -6.62 -5.35
C THR A 16 -9.42 -7.25 -3.96
N ASP A 17 -8.41 -7.00 -3.13
CA ASP A 17 -8.39 -7.47 -1.74
C ASP A 17 -9.50 -6.83 -0.92
N LEU A 18 -9.71 -5.51 -1.05
CA LEU A 18 -10.81 -4.82 -0.39
C LEU A 18 -12.16 -5.41 -0.80
N ASP A 19 -12.39 -5.63 -2.09
CA ASP A 19 -13.62 -6.21 -2.62
C ASP A 19 -13.84 -7.63 -2.09
N PHE A 20 -12.79 -8.46 -2.06
CA PHE A 20 -12.83 -9.82 -1.51
C PHE A 20 -13.25 -9.82 -0.03
N PHE A 21 -12.73 -8.88 0.76
CA PHE A 21 -13.10 -8.70 2.16
C PHE A 21 -14.31 -7.77 2.37
N GLN A 22 -15.08 -7.45 1.32
CA GLN A 22 -16.27 -6.60 1.40
C GLN A 22 -16.00 -5.24 2.07
N GLY A 23 -14.85 -4.65 1.80
CA GLY A 23 -14.36 -3.40 2.38
C GLY A 23 -13.78 -3.53 3.79
N GLN A 24 -13.83 -4.71 4.42
CA GLN A 24 -13.31 -4.99 5.76
C GLN A 24 -11.99 -5.75 5.71
N LEU A 25 -10.98 -5.18 5.04
CA LEU A 25 -9.65 -5.77 4.97
C LEU A 25 -9.10 -6.02 6.40
N PRO A 26 -8.87 -7.28 6.81
CA PRO A 26 -8.40 -7.56 8.17
C PRO A 26 -7.08 -6.87 8.46
N GLU A 27 -6.90 -6.39 9.70
CA GLU A 27 -5.76 -5.56 10.11
C GLU A 27 -4.40 -6.16 9.72
N ARG A 28 -4.22 -7.48 9.89
CA ARG A 28 -2.98 -8.17 9.49
C ARG A 28 -2.62 -8.00 8.01
N PHE A 29 -3.62 -7.93 7.12
CA PHE A 29 -3.40 -7.74 5.68
C PHE A 29 -3.15 -6.27 5.36
N ALA A 30 -3.80 -5.34 6.07
CA ALA A 30 -3.50 -3.92 5.95
C ALA A 30 -2.06 -3.61 6.40
N ILE A 31 -1.58 -4.22 7.49
CA ILE A 31 -0.19 -4.12 7.95
C ILE A 31 0.78 -4.69 6.89
N ALA A 32 0.46 -5.86 6.32
CA ALA A 32 1.29 -6.46 5.28
C ALA A 32 1.38 -5.57 4.03
N TRP A 33 0.27 -4.96 3.61
CA TRP A 33 0.25 -4.00 2.53
C TRP A 33 1.08 -2.75 2.85
N ALA A 34 0.92 -2.16 4.02
CA ALA A 34 1.70 -0.99 4.44
C ALA A 34 3.21 -1.28 4.42
N GLY A 35 3.64 -2.43 4.96
CA GLY A 35 5.04 -2.85 4.92
C GLY A 35 5.55 -3.10 3.50
N TYR A 36 4.73 -3.72 2.64
CA TYR A 36 5.09 -3.94 1.24
C TYR A 36 5.25 -2.62 0.47
N LEU A 37 4.33 -1.67 0.63
CA LEU A 37 4.42 -0.36 0.00
C LEU A 37 5.64 0.42 0.47
N ALA A 38 5.96 0.35 1.77
CA ALA A 38 7.16 0.96 2.34
C ALA A 38 8.45 0.38 1.71
N ALA A 39 8.55 -0.95 1.58
CA ALA A 39 9.68 -1.60 0.91
C ALA A 39 9.80 -1.19 -0.57
N LEU A 40 8.68 -1.00 -1.28
CA LEU A 40 8.71 -0.53 -2.67
C LEU A 40 9.25 0.90 -2.81
N VAL A 41 9.01 1.76 -1.81
CA VAL A 41 9.63 3.10 -1.76
C VAL A 41 11.13 2.98 -1.50
N GLU A 42 11.54 2.20 -0.51
CA GLU A 42 12.95 1.97 -0.15
C GLU A 42 13.76 1.46 -1.35
N TRP A 43 13.19 0.52 -2.11
CA TRP A 43 13.81 -0.05 -3.30
C TRP A 43 13.63 0.79 -4.57
N LYS A 44 13.11 2.02 -4.45
CA LYS A 44 12.90 2.97 -5.56
C LYS A 44 12.02 2.41 -6.69
N ASN A 45 11.11 1.49 -6.34
CA ASN A 45 10.16 0.93 -7.30
C ASN A 45 8.96 1.85 -7.53
N ILE A 46 8.59 2.63 -6.53
CA ILE A 46 7.56 3.68 -6.56
C ILE A 46 8.09 4.94 -5.85
N SER A 47 7.50 6.10 -6.15
CA SER A 47 7.84 7.34 -5.44
C SER A 47 7.13 7.44 -4.08
N LEU A 48 7.59 8.35 -3.22
CA LEU A 48 6.89 8.67 -1.97
C LEU A 48 5.48 9.23 -2.22
N GLU A 49 5.27 9.94 -3.33
CA GLU A 49 3.95 10.46 -3.71
C GLU A 49 3.00 9.32 -4.11
N ASP A 50 3.49 8.35 -4.87
CA ASP A 50 2.73 7.15 -5.25
C ASP A 50 2.38 6.30 -4.03
N HIS A 51 3.32 6.16 -3.09
CA HIS A 51 3.06 5.51 -1.81
C HIS A 51 1.89 6.16 -1.07
N LYS A 52 1.88 7.49 -0.91
CA LYS A 52 0.79 8.20 -0.23
C LYS A 52 -0.58 7.95 -0.87
N LYS A 53 -0.62 7.86 -2.21
CA LYS A 53 -1.87 7.56 -2.95
C LYS A 53 -2.36 6.14 -2.67
N LEU A 54 -1.45 5.16 -2.64
CA LEU A 54 -1.78 3.76 -2.38
C LEU A 54 -2.12 3.50 -0.91
N ASP A 55 -1.38 4.10 0.02
CA ASP A 55 -1.59 3.98 1.47
C ASP A 55 -2.96 4.53 1.89
N ALA A 56 -3.43 5.60 1.23
CA ALA A 56 -4.77 6.16 1.46
C ALA A 56 -5.93 5.21 1.10
N LEU A 57 -5.67 4.12 0.37
CA LEU A 57 -6.67 3.09 0.07
C LEU A 57 -6.81 2.06 1.21
N LEU A 58 -5.81 1.94 2.08
CA LEU A 58 -5.79 0.95 3.15
C LEU A 58 -6.62 1.46 4.34
N PRO A 59 -7.33 0.56 5.07
CA PRO A 59 -7.95 0.94 6.32
C PRO A 59 -6.87 1.38 7.32
N ARG A 60 -7.22 2.34 8.18
CA ARG A 60 -6.32 2.78 9.26
C ARG A 60 -6.05 1.60 10.20
N VAL A 61 -4.77 1.33 10.44
CA VAL A 61 -4.31 0.34 11.41
C VAL A 61 -3.85 1.02 12.68
N SER A 62 -3.91 0.30 13.79
CA SER A 62 -3.54 0.80 15.12
C SER A 62 -2.03 0.99 15.29
N ASN A 63 -1.24 0.31 14.45
CA ASN A 63 0.21 0.33 14.49
C ASN A 63 0.81 1.51 13.70
N PRO A 64 1.98 2.01 14.11
CA PRO A 64 2.69 3.05 13.36
C PRO A 64 2.96 2.59 11.92
N ASN A 65 2.79 3.51 10.96
CA ASN A 65 2.99 3.20 9.55
C ASN A 65 4.49 2.92 9.33
N PRO A 66 4.89 1.76 8.77
CA PRO A 66 6.30 1.40 8.58
C PRO A 66 7.14 2.45 7.86
N ILE A 67 6.54 3.26 6.97
CA ILE A 67 7.26 4.34 6.27
C ILE A 67 7.85 5.39 7.23
N GLU A 68 7.23 5.61 8.40
CA GLU A 68 7.69 6.56 9.42
C GLU A 68 9.03 6.15 10.04
N THR A 69 9.45 4.90 9.87
CA THR A 69 10.72 4.37 10.39
C THR A 69 11.86 4.34 9.37
N ILE A 70 11.56 4.58 8.09
CA ILE A 70 12.51 4.48 6.97
C ILE A 70 13.02 5.86 6.53
N LEU A 71 12.22 6.91 6.72
CA LEU A 71 12.56 8.30 6.40
C LEU A 71 13.40 8.96 7.51
#